data_AF-A0A0S8B4U0-F1
#
_entry.id   AF-A0A0S8B4U0-F1
#
_cell.length_a   1.000
_cell.length_b   1.000
_cell.length_c   1.000
_cell.angle_alpha   90.00
_cell.angle_beta   90.00
_cell.angle_gamma   90.00
#
_symmetry.space_group_name_H-M   'P 1'
#
loop_
_entity.id
_entity.type
_entity.pdbx_description
1 polymer ?
#
loop_
_entity_poly.entity_id
_entity_poly.type
_entity_poly.pdbx_seq_one_letter_code
_entity_poly.pdbx_strand_id
1 'polypeptide(L)'
;MTVVVAACDETFDPIAPTDLAFSVFGYLDATADTQWIRIMPIRPLKVTSPDTLDATVTLEHLETGRTIELRDSLFRFSTHGDLTLGSEGVYLHNFWTREDIEPGATYQFSARREGKAPAEAVVEIPPDYDVTVAINQRSSWSATDVLRITGVKHLPFLKASVHFFDGCGWGVNAIPYERRSDDDATHVIAIRKQGAESRPDCGRAWVA
;
A
#
# COMPACT_ATOMS: atom_id res chain seq x y z
N MET A 1 -8.05 8.36 68.68
CA MET A 1 -8.38 9.05 67.42
C MET A 1 -7.95 8.13 66.30
N THR A 2 -8.90 7.41 65.70
CA THR A 2 -8.64 6.33 64.74
C THR A 2 -8.84 6.88 63.34
N VAL A 3 -7.80 6.82 62.51
CA VAL A 3 -7.88 7.21 61.10
C VAL A 3 -8.35 5.99 60.31
N VAL A 4 -9.52 6.09 59.67
CA VAL A 4 -10.00 5.10 58.71
C VAL A 4 -9.54 5.54 57.33
N VAL A 5 -8.57 4.85 56.75
CA VAL A 5 -8.18 5.03 55.35
C VAL A 5 -9.16 4.22 54.52
N ALA A 6 -10.16 4.90 53.93
CA ALA A 6 -10.99 4.31 52.89
C ALA A 6 -10.12 4.18 51.63
N ALA A 7 -9.48 3.03 51.45
CA ALA A 7 -8.90 2.67 50.16
C ALA A 7 -10.08 2.34 49.23
N CYS A 8 -10.38 3.23 48.29
CA CYS A 8 -11.28 2.94 47.18
C CYS A 8 -10.63 1.86 46.33
N ASP A 9 -11.12 0.62 46.46
CA ASP A 9 -10.79 -0.49 45.59
C ASP A 9 -11.51 -0.26 44.26
N GLU A 10 -10.96 0.60 43.40
CA GLU A 10 -11.41 0.68 42.01
C GLU A 10 -10.83 -0.53 41.27
N THR A 11 -11.64 -1.58 41.18
CA THR A 11 -11.32 -2.76 40.39
C THR A 11 -11.07 -2.32 38.94
N PHE A 12 -9.80 -2.34 38.53
CA PHE A 12 -9.43 -2.10 37.15
C PHE A 12 -10.02 -3.21 36.28
N ASP A 13 -11.10 -2.90 35.57
CA ASP A 13 -11.69 -3.76 34.55
C ASP A 13 -11.15 -3.33 33.18
N PRO A 14 -10.13 -4.01 32.63
CA PRO A 14 -9.55 -3.65 31.33
C PRO A 14 -10.50 -3.93 30.16
N ILE A 15 -11.71 -4.45 30.40
CA ILE A 15 -12.63 -4.89 29.38
C ILE A 15 -13.88 -4.00 29.38
N ALA A 16 -13.87 -2.97 28.53
CA ALA A 16 -15.11 -2.29 28.18
C ALA A 16 -16.01 -3.25 27.37
N PRO A 17 -17.31 -3.35 27.69
CA PRO A 17 -18.28 -3.98 26.80
C PRO A 17 -18.23 -3.31 25.43
N THR A 18 -18.15 -4.11 24.36
CA THR A 18 -18.16 -3.62 22.98
C THR A 18 -18.97 -4.56 22.11
N ASP A 19 -19.80 -3.99 21.27
CA ASP A 19 -20.61 -4.70 20.28
C ASP A 19 -19.86 -4.91 18.95
N LEU A 20 -18.62 -4.40 18.86
CA LEU A 20 -17.76 -4.58 17.69
C LEU A 20 -17.39 -6.06 17.56
N ALA A 21 -17.71 -6.64 16.40
CA ALA A 21 -17.41 -8.04 16.12
C ALA A 21 -16.00 -8.25 15.56
N PHE A 22 -15.47 -7.28 14.82
CA PHE A 22 -14.29 -7.47 13.98
C PHE A 22 -13.24 -6.38 14.17
N SER A 23 -11.98 -6.79 14.07
CA SER A 23 -10.83 -5.96 13.73
C SER A 23 -10.51 -6.22 12.26
N VAL A 24 -10.40 -5.15 11.47
CA VAL A 24 -10.19 -5.19 10.02
C VAL A 24 -8.85 -4.54 9.70
N PHE A 25 -8.04 -5.19 8.86
CA PHE A 25 -6.76 -4.68 8.40
C PHE A 25 -6.54 -5.02 6.92
N GLY A 26 -6.29 -4.01 6.10
CA GLY A 26 -6.03 -4.19 4.68
C GLY A 26 -5.99 -2.85 3.95
N TYR A 27 -5.80 -2.92 2.64
CA TYR A 27 -5.90 -1.81 1.71
C TYR A 27 -6.41 -2.34 0.36
N LEU A 28 -6.90 -1.44 -0.49
CA LEU A 28 -7.25 -1.75 -1.87
C LEU A 28 -6.22 -1.13 -2.81
N ASP A 29 -5.85 -1.87 -3.85
CA ASP A 29 -4.85 -1.47 -4.83
C ASP A 29 -5.36 -1.79 -6.24
N ALA A 30 -5.69 -0.75 -7.00
CA ALA A 30 -6.18 -0.88 -8.37
C ALA A 30 -5.16 -1.51 -9.34
N THR A 31 -3.88 -1.59 -8.95
CA THR A 31 -2.82 -2.20 -9.77
C THR A 31 -2.60 -3.68 -9.43
N ALA A 32 -3.19 -4.18 -8.35
CA ALA A 32 -3.04 -5.56 -7.91
C ALA A 32 -4.10 -6.47 -8.54
N ASP A 33 -3.67 -7.66 -8.96
CA ASP A 33 -4.53 -8.72 -9.51
C ASP A 33 -5.39 -9.42 -8.45
N THR A 34 -4.97 -9.33 -7.18
CA THR A 34 -5.68 -9.92 -6.04
C THR A 34 -5.66 -8.96 -4.86
N GLN A 35 -6.84 -8.67 -4.31
CA GLN A 35 -7.01 -7.88 -3.09
C GLN A 35 -7.05 -8.79 -1.87
N TRP A 36 -6.49 -8.34 -0.75
CA TRP A 36 -6.50 -9.08 0.51
C TRP A 36 -6.89 -8.17 1.67
N ILE A 37 -7.89 -8.60 2.44
CA ILE A 37 -8.35 -7.92 3.66
C ILE A 37 -8.34 -8.94 4.79
N ARG A 38 -7.55 -8.68 5.82
CA ARG A 38 -7.53 -9.51 7.03
C ARG A 38 -8.64 -9.09 7.97
N ILE A 39 -9.40 -10.06 8.45
CA ILE A 39 -10.46 -9.86 9.43
C ILE A 39 -10.23 -10.78 10.61
N MET A 40 -10.31 -10.25 11.82
CA MET A 40 -10.15 -11.00 13.06
C MET A 40 -11.29 -10.70 14.00
N PRO A 41 -11.81 -11.67 14.75
CA PRO A 41 -12.76 -11.38 15.81
C PRO A 41 -12.06 -10.60 16.95
N ILE A 42 -12.76 -9.65 17.58
CA ILE A 42 -12.20 -8.87 18.71
C ILE A 42 -12.00 -9.74 19.97
N ARG A 43 -12.60 -10.93 20.04
CA ARG A 43 -12.33 -12.00 21.03
C ARG A 43 -12.47 -13.35 20.31
N PRO A 44 -11.55 -14.33 20.42
CA PRO A 44 -10.62 -14.58 21.52
C PRO A 44 -9.15 -14.22 21.20
N LEU A 45 -8.35 -14.06 22.26
CA LEU A 45 -6.97 -13.56 22.25
C LEU A 45 -5.98 -14.35 21.35
N LYS A 46 -6.35 -15.55 20.91
CA LYS A 46 -5.69 -16.34 19.87
C LYS A 46 -6.72 -17.26 19.22
N VAL A 47 -6.81 -17.24 17.89
CA VAL A 47 -7.50 -18.30 17.13
C VAL A 47 -6.50 -19.45 16.99
N THR A 48 -6.55 -20.43 17.89
CA THR A 48 -5.62 -21.57 17.94
C THR A 48 -6.16 -22.81 17.23
N SER A 49 -7.43 -22.78 16.80
CA SER A 49 -8.09 -23.78 15.98
C SER A 49 -8.57 -23.17 14.66
N PRO A 50 -8.68 -23.98 13.59
CA PRO A 50 -9.18 -23.50 12.30
C PRO A 50 -10.71 -23.40 12.31
N ASP A 51 -11.25 -22.45 13.08
CA ASP A 51 -12.70 -22.21 13.17
C ASP A 51 -13.16 -21.35 11.98
N THR A 52 -14.45 -21.41 11.65
CA THR A 52 -15.05 -20.51 10.65
C THR A 52 -15.38 -19.16 11.28
N LEU A 53 -15.20 -18.07 10.54
CA LEU A 53 -15.56 -16.74 11.02
C LEU A 53 -17.07 -16.45 10.88
N ASP A 54 -17.75 -17.19 10.00
CA ASP A 54 -19.16 -17.02 9.61
C ASP A 54 -19.50 -15.55 9.30
N ALA A 55 -18.62 -14.89 8.53
CA ALA A 55 -18.77 -13.50 8.14
C ALA A 55 -18.96 -13.38 6.62
N THR A 56 -19.91 -12.54 6.21
CA THR A 56 -20.06 -12.09 4.82
C THR A 56 -19.30 -10.79 4.66
N VAL A 57 -18.38 -10.75 3.68
CA VAL A 57 -17.49 -9.61 3.46
C VAL A 57 -17.68 -9.12 2.03
N THR A 58 -17.95 -7.82 1.87
CA THR A 58 -18.32 -7.23 0.59
C THR A 58 -17.64 -5.89 0.37
N LEU A 59 -17.42 -5.57 -0.91
CA LEU A 59 -17.10 -4.24 -1.41
C LEU A 59 -18.21 -3.79 -2.36
N GLU A 60 -18.86 -2.68 -2.08
CA GLU A 60 -19.87 -2.07 -2.95
C GLU A 60 -19.29 -0.86 -3.66
N HIS A 61 -19.30 -0.86 -4.99
CA HIS A 61 -18.94 0.30 -5.80
C HIS A 61 -20.05 1.35 -5.70
N LEU A 62 -19.80 2.47 -5.02
CA LEU A 62 -20.87 3.41 -4.62
C LEU A 62 -21.54 4.13 -5.80
N GLU A 63 -20.85 4.31 -6.92
CA GLU A 63 -21.45 4.95 -8.10
C GLU A 63 -22.33 4.00 -8.93
N THR A 64 -21.99 2.71 -9.00
CA THR A 64 -22.65 1.73 -9.87
C THR A 64 -23.56 0.76 -9.11
N GLY A 65 -23.41 0.68 -7.78
CA GLY A 65 -24.08 -0.31 -6.93
C GLY A 65 -23.55 -1.74 -7.08
N ARG A 66 -22.47 -1.94 -7.86
CA ARG A 66 -21.86 -3.27 -8.06
C ARG A 66 -21.29 -3.78 -6.74
N THR A 67 -21.76 -4.92 -6.27
CA THR A 67 -21.26 -5.57 -5.05
C THR A 67 -20.34 -6.74 -5.39
N ILE A 68 -19.16 -6.75 -4.78
CA ILE A 68 -18.17 -7.82 -4.85
C ILE A 68 -18.14 -8.52 -3.51
N GLU A 69 -18.41 -9.82 -3.48
CA GLU A 69 -18.25 -10.65 -2.27
C GLU A 69 -16.84 -11.23 -2.22
N LEU A 70 -16.18 -11.09 -1.06
CA LEU A 70 -14.83 -11.59 -0.84
C LEU A 70 -14.86 -13.00 -0.29
N ARG A 71 -13.87 -13.80 -0.69
CA ARG A 71 -13.73 -15.21 -0.33
C ARG A 71 -12.82 -15.35 0.89
N ASP A 72 -13.25 -16.08 1.91
CA ASP A 72 -12.41 -16.36 3.08
C ASP A 72 -11.24 -17.30 2.73
N SER A 73 -10.09 -17.06 3.34
CA SER A 73 -8.92 -17.93 3.32
C SER A 73 -8.23 -17.93 4.68
N LEU A 74 -8.10 -19.12 5.26
CA LEU A 74 -7.58 -19.29 6.62
C LEU A 74 -6.09 -19.66 6.60
N PHE A 75 -5.24 -18.75 7.09
CA PHE A 75 -3.79 -18.94 7.11
C PHE A 75 -3.31 -19.28 8.52
N ARG A 76 -2.41 -20.24 8.65
CA ARG A 76 -1.75 -20.58 9.92
C ARG A 76 -0.37 -19.93 9.97
N PHE A 77 -0.14 -19.08 10.96
CA PHE A 77 1.17 -18.49 11.25
C PHE A 77 1.79 -19.18 12.46
N SER A 78 2.96 -19.78 12.30
CA SER A 78 3.75 -20.29 13.42
C SER A 78 4.69 -19.19 13.94
N THR A 79 4.68 -18.96 15.25
CA THR A 79 5.57 -17.97 15.90
C THR A 79 7.04 -18.40 15.91
N HIS A 80 7.34 -19.67 15.64
CA HIS A 80 8.70 -20.19 15.47
C HIS A 80 8.88 -20.87 14.11
N GLY A 81 10.07 -20.70 13.52
CA GLY A 81 10.52 -21.47 12.35
C GLY A 81 10.93 -22.91 12.70
N ASP A 82 11.14 -23.19 13.98
CA ASP A 82 11.35 -24.54 14.51
C ASP A 82 10.01 -25.11 15.01
N LEU A 83 9.45 -26.03 14.22
CA LEU A 83 8.17 -26.70 14.49
C LEU A 83 8.24 -27.65 15.70
N THR A 84 9.44 -27.95 16.22
CA THR A 84 9.63 -28.85 17.36
C THR A 84 9.50 -28.15 18.72
N LEU A 85 9.56 -26.81 18.75
CA LEU A 85 9.46 -26.00 19.97
C LEU A 85 8.02 -25.75 20.45
N GLY A 86 7.03 -26.42 19.85
CA GLY A 86 5.68 -26.51 20.40
C GLY A 86 4.90 -25.19 20.48
N SER A 87 5.21 -24.17 19.66
CA SER A 87 4.41 -22.94 19.66
C SER A 87 3.05 -23.20 19.00
N GLU A 88 1.96 -22.92 19.72
CA GLU A 88 0.63 -22.83 19.12
C GLU A 88 0.64 -21.74 18.05
N GLY A 89 0.46 -22.14 16.78
CA GLY A 89 0.30 -21.20 15.67
C GLY A 89 -1.01 -20.42 15.81
N VAL A 90 -1.08 -19.25 15.18
CA VAL A 90 -2.28 -18.42 15.13
C VAL A 90 -2.91 -18.56 13.75
N TYR A 91 -4.23 -18.77 13.71
CA TYR A 91 -5.01 -18.75 12.48
C TYR A 91 -5.54 -17.35 12.19
N LEU A 92 -5.46 -16.91 10.94
CA LEU A 92 -5.92 -15.60 10.48
C LEU A 92 -6.83 -15.76 9.25
N HIS A 93 -8.02 -15.14 9.30
CA HIS A 93 -8.92 -15.06 8.14
C HIS A 93 -8.49 -13.91 7.24
N ASN A 94 -8.15 -14.23 6.00
CA ASN A 94 -7.79 -13.29 4.95
C ASN A 94 -8.81 -13.44 3.82
N PHE A 95 -9.67 -12.44 3.71
CA PHE A 95 -10.68 -12.35 2.68
C PHE A 95 -10.06 -11.78 1.40
N TRP A 96 -10.37 -12.37 0.26
CA TRP A 96 -9.77 -11.96 -1.01
C TRP A 96 -10.75 -11.93 -2.18
N THR A 97 -10.39 -11.16 -3.19
CA THR A 97 -11.06 -11.13 -4.49
C THR A 97 -10.06 -10.90 -5.61
N ARG A 98 -10.40 -11.35 -6.82
CA ARG A 98 -9.68 -11.07 -8.08
C ARG A 98 -10.47 -10.15 -9.00
N GLU A 99 -11.61 -9.65 -8.52
CA GLU A 99 -12.35 -8.63 -9.23
C GLU A 99 -11.53 -7.34 -9.27
N ASP A 100 -11.55 -6.66 -10.41
CA ASP A 100 -10.80 -5.42 -10.59
C ASP A 100 -11.36 -4.31 -9.68
N ILE A 101 -10.43 -3.61 -9.03
CA ILE A 101 -10.67 -2.37 -8.30
C ILE A 101 -10.39 -1.22 -9.25
N GLU A 102 -11.40 -0.39 -9.51
CA GLU A 102 -11.34 0.65 -10.53
C GLU A 102 -10.60 1.90 -9.99
N PRO A 103 -9.59 2.42 -10.71
CA PRO A 103 -8.96 3.68 -10.35
C PRO A 103 -9.99 4.82 -10.28
N GLY A 104 -9.91 5.65 -9.24
CA GLY A 104 -10.82 6.79 -9.03
C GLY A 104 -12.18 6.41 -8.43
N ALA A 105 -12.52 5.13 -8.32
CA ALA A 105 -13.78 4.69 -7.75
C ALA A 105 -13.81 4.82 -6.22
N THR A 106 -15.02 4.87 -5.66
CA THR A 106 -15.24 4.82 -4.21
C THR A 106 -16.00 3.54 -3.86
N TYR A 107 -15.46 2.79 -2.90
CA TYR A 107 -16.05 1.53 -2.43
C TYR A 107 -16.50 1.62 -0.97
N GLN A 108 -17.67 1.06 -0.66
CA GLN A 108 -18.08 0.76 0.70
C GLN A 108 -17.68 -0.68 1.06
N PHE A 109 -16.77 -0.80 2.01
CA PHE A 109 -16.46 -2.06 2.66
C PHE A 109 -17.50 -2.37 3.74
N SER A 110 -17.89 -3.64 3.82
CA SER A 110 -18.73 -4.16 4.88
C SER A 110 -18.36 -5.60 5.25
N ALA A 111 -18.18 -5.87 6.53
CA ALA A 111 -18.10 -7.21 7.10
C ALA A 111 -19.25 -7.43 8.10
N ARG A 112 -20.07 -8.46 7.87
CA ARG A 112 -21.27 -8.74 8.66
C ARG A 112 -21.24 -10.17 9.21
N ARG A 113 -21.71 -10.33 10.44
CA ARG A 113 -22.04 -11.62 11.06
C ARG A 113 -23.39 -11.50 11.74
N GLU A 114 -24.18 -12.55 11.64
CA GLU A 114 -25.53 -12.58 12.19
C GLU A 114 -25.55 -12.21 13.68
N GLY A 115 -26.49 -11.33 14.06
CA GLY A 115 -26.66 -10.88 15.46
C GLY A 115 -25.54 -9.98 15.98
N LYS A 116 -24.64 -9.47 15.13
CA LYS A 116 -23.57 -8.53 15.49
C LYS A 116 -23.63 -7.25 14.68
N ALA A 117 -23.10 -6.16 15.25
CA ALA A 117 -22.92 -4.93 14.50
C ALA A 117 -21.91 -5.14 13.35
N PRO A 118 -22.18 -4.60 12.15
CA PRO A 118 -21.26 -4.70 11.03
C PRO A 118 -20.01 -3.84 11.26
N ALA A 119 -18.90 -4.23 10.63
CA ALA A 119 -17.74 -3.35 10.47
C ALA A 119 -17.78 -2.75 9.05
N GLU A 120 -17.78 -1.43 8.95
CA GLU A 120 -17.93 -0.72 7.68
C GLU A 120 -16.86 0.37 7.51
N ALA A 121 -16.45 0.62 6.27
CA ALA A 121 -15.52 1.68 5.91
C ALA A 121 -15.80 2.15 4.48
N VAL A 122 -15.49 3.42 4.19
CA VAL A 122 -15.48 3.95 2.81
C VAL A 122 -14.04 4.09 2.38
N VAL A 123 -13.73 3.58 1.19
CA VAL A 123 -12.39 3.58 0.60
C VAL A 123 -12.44 4.31 -0.73
N GLU A 124 -11.71 5.42 -0.81
CA GLU A 124 -11.52 6.19 -2.05
C GLU A 124 -10.25 5.68 -2.73
N ILE A 125 -10.41 5.15 -3.95
CA ILE A 125 -9.28 4.71 -4.77
C ILE A 125 -8.74 5.92 -5.52
N PRO A 126 -7.42 6.20 -5.43
CA PRO A 126 -6.82 7.27 -6.23
C PRO A 126 -7.13 7.08 -7.72
N PRO A 127 -7.36 8.17 -8.48
CA PRO A 127 -7.45 8.07 -9.93
C PRO A 127 -6.14 7.53 -10.50
N ASP A 128 -6.23 7.00 -11.72
CA ASP A 128 -5.04 6.55 -12.44
C ASP A 128 -4.09 7.74 -12.72
N TYR A 129 -2.84 7.42 -13.03
CA TYR A 129 -1.81 8.39 -13.31
C TYR A 129 -1.12 8.11 -14.63
N ASP A 130 -0.69 9.19 -15.29
CA ASP A 130 0.03 9.10 -16.54
C ASP A 130 1.52 9.37 -16.33
N VAL A 131 2.36 8.58 -16.99
CA VAL A 131 3.80 8.79 -17.06
C VAL A 131 4.21 9.08 -18.50
N THR A 132 4.69 10.29 -18.74
CA THR A 132 5.24 10.71 -20.04
C THR A 132 6.75 10.87 -19.94
N VAL A 133 7.48 10.22 -20.85
CA VAL A 133 8.93 10.36 -20.99
C VAL A 133 9.23 11.12 -22.28
N ALA A 134 9.82 12.31 -22.16
CA ALA A 134 10.28 13.11 -23.28
C ALA A 134 11.82 13.09 -23.34
N ILE A 135 12.35 12.31 -24.28
CA ILE A 135 13.80 12.22 -24.54
C ILE A 135 14.14 13.19 -25.66
N ASN A 136 14.86 14.26 -25.34
CA ASN A 136 15.33 15.23 -26.32
C ASN A 136 16.63 14.72 -26.96
N GLN A 137 16.50 14.06 -28.13
CA GLN A 137 17.63 13.58 -28.93
C GLN A 137 18.23 14.62 -29.89
N ARG A 138 17.67 15.84 -29.97
CA ARG A 138 18.23 16.90 -30.83
C ARG A 138 19.51 17.50 -30.22
N SER A 139 20.65 16.94 -30.64
CA SER A 139 22.06 17.39 -30.79
C SER A 139 22.69 18.51 -29.93
N SER A 140 21.96 19.23 -29.09
CA SER A 140 22.52 20.21 -28.17
C SER A 140 22.69 19.56 -26.79
N TRP A 141 23.91 19.61 -26.26
CA TRP A 141 24.24 19.18 -24.88
C TRP A 141 23.52 20.00 -23.79
N SER A 142 22.73 20.99 -24.19
CA SER A 142 21.83 21.79 -23.37
C SER A 142 20.39 21.26 -23.33
N ALA A 143 20.02 20.28 -24.16
CA ALA A 143 18.67 19.74 -24.17
C ALA A 143 18.42 18.88 -22.92
N THR A 144 17.40 19.25 -22.15
CA THR A 144 16.99 18.57 -20.92
C THR A 144 16.03 17.44 -21.28
N ASP A 145 16.30 16.23 -20.82
CA ASP A 145 15.29 15.16 -20.89
C ASP A 145 14.31 15.33 -19.73
N VAL A 146 13.04 15.03 -19.98
CA VAL A 146 11.97 15.29 -19.03
C VAL A 146 11.16 14.02 -18.78
N LEU A 147 11.08 13.61 -17.53
CA LEU A 147 10.06 12.69 -17.05
C LEU A 147 8.93 13.52 -16.43
N ARG A 148 7.71 13.35 -16.93
CA ARG A 148 6.51 14.03 -16.42
C ARG A 148 5.54 12.98 -15.90
N ILE A 149 5.08 13.15 -14.67
CA ILE A 149 4.09 12.31 -14.00
C ILE A 149 2.90 13.21 -13.70
N THR A 150 1.71 12.84 -14.17
CA THR A 150 0.46 13.60 -14.00
C THR A 150 -0.60 12.73 -13.33
N GLY A 151 -1.47 13.33 -12.52
CA GLY A 151 -2.51 12.63 -11.78
C GLY A 151 -2.10 12.14 -10.38
N VAL A 152 -0.84 12.36 -9.97
CA VAL A 152 -0.34 11.93 -8.65
C VAL A 152 -0.29 13.10 -7.69
N LYS A 153 -1.30 13.23 -6.82
CA LYS A 153 -1.35 14.30 -5.81
C LYS A 153 -0.22 14.19 -4.77
N HIS A 154 0.09 12.97 -4.36
CA HIS A 154 1.11 12.69 -3.35
C HIS A 154 2.14 11.72 -3.91
N LEU A 155 3.32 12.26 -4.24
CA LEU A 155 4.47 11.47 -4.70
C LEU A 155 5.56 11.51 -3.60
N PRO A 156 5.43 10.66 -2.56
CA PRO A 156 6.25 10.75 -1.34
C PRO A 156 7.72 10.39 -1.61
N PHE A 157 7.95 9.42 -2.49
CA PHE A 157 9.28 9.04 -2.94
C PHE A 157 9.27 8.87 -4.46
N LEU A 158 10.33 9.37 -5.09
CA LEU A 158 10.57 9.24 -6.51
C LEU A 158 12.05 8.92 -6.67
N LYS A 159 12.34 7.73 -7.20
CA LYS A 159 13.69 7.32 -7.52
C LYS A 159 13.80 7.20 -9.03
N ALA A 160 14.50 8.14 -9.64
CA ALA A 160 14.90 8.05 -11.03
C ALA A 160 16.36 7.63 -11.10
N SER A 161 16.64 6.59 -11.90
CA SER A 161 17.99 6.19 -12.28
C SER A 161 18.12 6.45 -13.77
N VAL A 162 19.10 7.25 -14.17
CA VAL A 162 19.41 7.51 -15.58
C VAL A 162 20.79 6.98 -15.87
N HIS A 163 20.88 6.16 -16.92
CA HIS A 163 22.14 5.59 -17.37
C HIS A 163 22.56 6.25 -18.67
N PHE A 164 23.78 6.76 -18.67
CA PHE A 164 24.42 7.34 -19.84
C PHE A 164 25.59 6.45 -20.23
N PHE A 165 25.84 6.28 -21.52
CA PHE A 165 26.92 5.45 -22.04
C PHE A 165 27.87 6.30 -22.87
N ASP A 166 29.18 6.16 -22.66
CA ASP A 166 30.20 6.77 -23.54
C ASP A 166 30.33 6.02 -24.88
N GLY A 167 31.12 6.57 -25.81
CA GLY A 167 31.48 5.96 -27.11
C GLY A 167 32.13 4.58 -27.02
N CYS A 168 32.64 4.23 -25.85
CA CYS A 168 33.22 2.92 -25.57
C CYS A 168 32.19 1.95 -24.95
N GLY A 169 30.93 2.37 -24.77
CA GLY A 169 29.84 1.54 -24.24
C GLY A 169 29.82 1.39 -22.72
N TRP A 170 30.51 2.25 -21.97
CA TRP A 170 30.52 2.17 -20.51
C TRP A 170 29.59 3.18 -19.86
N GLY A 171 28.91 2.74 -18.80
CA GLY A 171 28.04 3.58 -18.00
C GLY A 171 28.83 4.72 -17.32
N VAL A 172 28.37 5.96 -17.47
CA VAL A 172 28.87 7.10 -16.69
C VAL A 172 27.98 7.33 -15.46
N ASN A 173 28.54 7.96 -14.43
CA ASN A 173 27.91 8.09 -13.11
C ASN A 173 26.53 8.79 -13.17
N ALA A 174 25.68 8.45 -12.19
CA ALA A 174 24.35 9.02 -12.01
C ALA A 174 24.40 10.55 -12.00
N ILE A 175 23.60 11.16 -12.88
CA ILE A 175 23.53 12.62 -12.99
C ILE A 175 22.55 13.18 -11.96
N PRO A 176 22.84 14.35 -11.36
CA PRO A 176 21.84 15.10 -10.59
C PRO A 176 20.59 15.40 -11.43
N TYR A 177 19.42 15.05 -10.90
CA TYR A 177 18.14 15.46 -11.48
C TYR A 177 17.55 16.62 -10.67
N GLU A 178 16.79 17.47 -11.34
CA GLU A 178 16.03 18.54 -10.71
C GLU A 178 14.56 18.14 -10.68
N ARG A 179 13.98 18.07 -9.48
CA ARG A 179 12.54 17.90 -9.32
C ARG A 179 11.87 19.26 -9.35
N ARG A 180 10.83 19.38 -10.16
CA ARG A 180 9.94 20.53 -10.21
C ARG A 180 8.49 20.01 -10.13
N SER A 181 7.67 20.62 -9.29
CA SER A 181 6.22 20.45 -9.38
C SER A 181 5.69 21.59 -10.23
N ASP A 182 4.88 21.28 -11.26
CA ASP A 182 4.19 22.31 -12.02
C ASP A 182 2.84 22.66 -11.38
N ASP A 183 2.20 21.67 -10.72
CA ASP A 183 1.03 21.83 -9.86
C ASP A 183 0.99 20.72 -8.77
N ASP A 184 -0.12 20.59 -8.04
CA ASP A 184 -0.30 19.60 -6.96
C ASP A 184 -0.33 18.14 -7.44
N ALA A 185 -0.65 17.88 -8.72
CA ALA A 185 -0.77 16.54 -9.31
C ALA A 185 0.23 16.26 -10.45
N THR A 186 1.04 17.26 -10.82
CA THR A 186 2.00 17.22 -11.92
C THR A 186 3.43 17.37 -11.40
N HIS A 187 4.19 16.28 -11.48
CA HIS A 187 5.59 16.22 -11.09
C HIS A 187 6.48 16.08 -12.32
N VAL A 188 7.50 16.91 -12.41
CA VAL A 188 8.45 16.95 -13.50
C VAL A 188 9.85 16.69 -12.97
N ILE A 189 10.54 15.72 -13.56
CA ILE A 189 11.98 15.51 -13.37
C ILE A 189 12.73 15.97 -14.61
N ALA A 190 13.59 16.96 -14.44
CA ALA A 190 14.52 17.41 -15.44
C ALA A 190 15.86 16.68 -15.27
N ILE A 191 16.29 15.98 -16.31
CA ILE A 191 17.56 15.26 -16.37
C ILE A 191 18.54 16.09 -17.20
N ARG A 192 19.60 16.58 -16.56
CA ARG A 192 20.59 17.48 -17.19
C ARG A 192 21.83 16.72 -17.66
N LYS A 193 21.94 16.46 -18.97
CA LYS A 193 23.05 15.70 -19.57
C LYS A 193 24.45 16.28 -19.32
N GLN A 194 24.55 17.56 -18.95
CA GLN A 194 25.81 18.28 -18.72
C GLN A 194 26.66 17.70 -17.58
N GLY A 195 26.06 16.92 -16.66
CA GLY A 195 26.79 16.25 -15.57
C GLY A 195 27.42 14.89 -15.95
N ALA A 196 27.20 14.38 -17.16
CA ALA A 196 27.80 13.14 -17.63
C ALA A 196 29.22 13.38 -18.15
N GLU A 197 30.22 13.06 -17.35
CA GLU A 197 31.62 13.07 -17.77
C GLU A 197 31.98 11.75 -18.48
N SER A 198 32.34 11.84 -19.76
CA SER A 198 32.88 10.71 -20.51
C SER A 198 34.33 10.47 -20.15
N ARG A 199 34.78 9.21 -20.26
CA ARG A 199 36.21 8.89 -20.11
C ARG A 199 37.02 9.52 -21.23
N PRO A 200 38.32 9.82 -20.99
CA PRO A 200 39.24 10.25 -22.04
C PRO A 200 39.16 9.30 -23.25
N ASP A 201 39.22 9.87 -24.44
CA ASP A 201 39.25 9.15 -25.73
C ASP A 201 38.00 8.33 -26.10
N CYS A 202 36.99 8.25 -25.22
CA CYS A 202 35.75 7.50 -25.47
C CYS A 202 34.64 8.32 -26.13
N GLY A 203 34.93 9.51 -26.64
CA GLY A 203 33.92 10.36 -27.28
C GLY A 203 32.80 10.80 -26.31
N ARG A 204 31.68 11.26 -26.86
CA ARG A 204 30.59 11.90 -26.13
C ARG A 204 29.60 10.86 -25.58
N ALA A 205 29.16 11.04 -24.32
CA ALA A 205 28.11 10.20 -23.75
C ALA A 205 26.73 10.42 -24.40
N TRP A 206 25.94 9.35 -24.50
CA TRP A 206 24.55 9.35 -24.95
C TRP A 206 23.64 8.66 -23.92
N VAL A 207 22.34 8.92 -24.02
CA VAL A 207 21.30 8.23 -23.23
C VAL A 207 20.94 6.94 -23.95
N ALA A 208 20.92 5.82 -23.25
CA ALA A 208 20.38 4.56 -23.75
C ALA A 208 18.94 4.36 -23.25
#